data_AF-A0A8J5PAR8-F1
#
_entry.id   AF-A0A8J5PAR8-F1
#
_cell.length_a   1.000
_cell.length_b   1.000
_cell.length_c   1.000
_cell.angle_alpha   90.00
_cell.angle_beta   90.00
_cell.angle_gamma   90.00
#
_symmetry.space_group_name_H-M   'P 1'
#
loop_
_entity.id
_entity.type
_entity.pdbx_description
1 polymer ?
#
loop_
_entity_poly.entity_id
_entity_poly.type
_entity_poly.pdbx_seq_one_letter_code
_entity_poly.pdbx_strand_id
1 'polypeptide(L)' 'MVEETAATASRSIKEMVRWGAANRASFDPKKTKVIHFSQSKLEAAPAIRHGDIEKHPEAAMRWLGICRDPNNST' A
#
# COMPACT_ATOMS: atom_id res chain seq x y z
N MET A 1 -8.87 2.97 13.67
CA MET A 1 -9.03 1.86 12.71
C MET A 1 -8.15 2.00 11.47
N VAL A 2 -8.02 3.18 10.84
CA VAL A 2 -7.14 3.35 9.66
C VAL A 2 -5.64 3.36 10.00
N GLU A 3 -5.26 3.98 11.12
CA GLU A 3 -3.85 4.04 11.56
C GLU A 3 -3.28 2.68 11.93
N GLU A 4 -4.07 1.87 12.63
CA GLU A 4 -3.70 0.50 12.97
C GLU A 4 -3.54 -0.37 11.72
N THR A 5 -4.38 -0.13 10.71
CA THR A 5 -4.29 -0.80 9.39
C THR A 5 -3.00 -0.40 8.67
N ALA A 6 -2.64 0.89 8.67
CA ALA A 6 -1.39 1.38 8.07
C ALA A 6 -0.14 0.89 8.80
N ALA A 7 -0.19 0.82 10.14
CA ALA A 7 0.88 0.25 10.95
C ALA A 7 1.06 -1.25 10.66
N THR A 8 -0.05 -1.99 10.55
CA THR A 8 -0.05 -3.41 10.19
C THR A 8 0.52 -3.62 8.79
N ALA A 9 0.06 -2.85 7.81
CA ALA A 9 0.55 -2.92 6.44
C ALA A 9 2.05 -2.59 6.35
N SER A 10 2.52 -1.58 7.10
CA SER A 10 3.95 -1.24 7.19
C SER A 10 4.77 -2.40 7.77
N ARG A 11 4.23 -3.12 8.76
CA ARG A 11 4.88 -4.33 9.31
C ARG A 11 4.91 -5.45 8.28
N SER A 12 3.82 -5.72 7.58
CA SER A 12 3.76 -6.75 6.54
C SER A 12 4.76 -6.49 5.41
N ILE A 13 4.93 -5.22 5.00
CA ILE A 13 5.95 -4.85 4.02
C ILE A 13 7.36 -5.17 4.52
N LYS A 14 7.68 -4.86 5.79
CA LYS A 14 8.99 -5.21 6.38
C LYS A 14 9.24 -6.71 6.37
N GLU A 15 8.24 -7.51 6.72
CA GLU A 15 8.33 -8.98 6.70
C GLU A 15 8.53 -9.51 5.27
N MET A 16 7.80 -8.97 4.29
CA MET A 16 7.95 -9.30 2.87
C MET A 16 9.35 -8.96 2.32
N VAL A 17 9.88 -7.78 2.65
CA VAL A 17 11.23 -7.36 2.22
C VAL A 17 12.29 -8.29 2.82
N ARG A 18 12.18 -8.61 4.11
CA ARG A 18 13.09 -9.55 4.79
C ARG A 18 13.04 -10.94 4.15
N TRP A 19 11.83 -11.45 3.87
CA TRP A 19 11.66 -12.72 3.18
C TRP A 19 12.29 -12.67 1.78
N GLY A 20 12.09 -11.59 1.03
CA GLY A 20 12.68 -11.42 -0.30
C GLY A 20 14.20 -11.52 -0.27
N ALA A 21 14.85 -10.79 0.64
CA ALA A 21 16.29 -10.82 0.80
C ALA A 21 16.83 -12.25 1.07
N ALA A 22 16.12 -13.04 1.87
CA ALA A 22 16.46 -14.45 2.13
C ALA A 22 16.24 -15.37 0.92
N ASN A 23 15.38 -14.98 -0.02
CA ASN A 23 14.97 -15.80 -1.18
C ASN A 23 15.50 -15.26 -2.52
N ARG A 24 16.48 -14.34 -2.49
CA ARG A 24 17.03 -13.65 -3.68
C ARG A 24 15.98 -12.89 -4.50
N ALA A 25 14.89 -12.45 -3.88
CA ALA A 25 13.91 -11.55 -4.45
C ALA A 25 14.11 -10.13 -3.90
N SER A 26 14.01 -9.12 -4.76
CA SER A 26 14.14 -7.71 -4.38
C SER A 26 12.85 -6.96 -4.66
N PHE A 27 12.45 -6.12 -3.70
CA PHE A 27 11.28 -5.27 -3.80
C PHE A 27 11.73 -3.82 -3.83
N ASP A 28 11.67 -3.19 -4.99
CA ASP A 28 12.03 -1.78 -5.15
C ASP A 28 10.96 -0.89 -4.50
N PRO A 29 11.28 -0.14 -3.43
CA PRO A 29 10.31 0.71 -2.76
C PRO A 29 9.78 1.82 -3.68
N LYS A 30 10.52 2.22 -4.73
CA LYS A 30 10.01 3.19 -5.72
C LYS A 30 8.82 2.63 -6.50
N LYS A 31 8.79 1.32 -6.76
CA LYS A 31 7.71 0.63 -7.48
C LYS A 31 6.53 0.25 -6.60
N THR A 32 6.65 0.38 -5.28
CA THR A 32 5.54 0.13 -4.36
C THR A 32 4.45 1.16 -4.53
N LYS A 33 3.22 0.65 -4.69
CA LYS A 33 1.99 1.43 -4.73
C LYS A 33 1.07 0.97 -3.61
N VAL A 34 0.36 1.91 -3.00
CA VAL A 34 -0.58 1.67 -1.91
C VAL A 34 -1.96 2.13 -2.37
N ILE A 35 -3.01 1.39 -2.02
CA ILE A 35 -4.41 1.81 -2.21
C ILE A 35 -5.11 1.69 -0.87
N HIS A 36 -5.95 2.67 -0.57
CA HIS A 36 -6.86 2.61 0.57
C HIS A 36 -8.25 2.26 0.06
N PHE A 37 -8.78 1.11 0.47
CA PHE A 37 -10.15 0.70 0.18
C PHE A 37 -11.04 1.07 1.36
N SER A 38 -11.90 2.07 1.17
CA SER A 38 -12.92 2.46 2.15
C SER A 38 -14.18 2.92 1.42
N GLN A 39 -15.34 2.63 1.99
CA GLN A 39 -16.63 3.17 1.52
C GLN A 39 -16.79 4.65 1.90
N SER A 40 -16.13 5.12 2.96
CA SER A 40 -16.09 6.54 3.31
C SER A 40 -14.92 7.25 2.63
N LYS A 41 -15.18 8.43 2.06
CA LYS A 41 -14.11 9.34 1.65
C LYS A 41 -13.33 9.76 2.89
N LEU A 42 -12.09 9.32 2.96
CA LEU A 42 -11.18 9.69 4.03
C LEU A 42 -10.40 10.92 3.57
N GLU A 43 -10.48 12.03 4.29
CA GLU A 43 -9.83 13.30 3.93
C GLU A 43 -8.30 13.17 3.83
N ALA A 44 -7.69 12.33 4.66
CA ALA A 44 -6.27 12.01 4.59
C ALA A 44 -6.03 10.57 5.05
N ALA A 45 -5.60 9.71 4.11
CA ALA A 45 -5.22 8.35 4.44
C ALA A 45 -3.78 8.31 4.96
N PRO A 46 -3.52 7.61 6.08
CA PRO A 46 -2.21 7.58 6.69
C PRO A 46 -1.19 6.91 5.78
N ALA A 47 0.05 7.37 5.91
CA ALA A 47 1.13 6.87 5.09
C ALA A 47 1.62 5.50 5.58
N ILE A 48 2.11 4.73 4.62
CA ILE A 48 2.72 3.42 4.85
C ILE A 48 4.22 3.53 4.58
N ARG A 49 5.03 2.87 5.41
CA ARG A 49 6.49 2.88 5.24
C ARG A 49 6.97 1.63 4.53
N HIS A 50 7.74 1.83 3.46
CA HIS A 50 8.58 0.80 2.84
C HIS A 50 10.05 1.18 3.05
N GLY A 51 10.63 0.67 4.14
CA GLY A 51 11.95 1.09 4.61
C GLY A 51 11.94 2.56 5.03
N ASP A 52 12.81 3.35 4.41
CA ASP A 52 12.91 4.80 4.64
C ASP A 52 11.99 5.62 3.74
N ILE A 53 11.28 4.99 2.80
CA ILE A 53 10.37 5.68 1.90
C ILE A 53 8.95 5.63 2.44
N GLU A 54 8.35 6.81 2.55
CA GLU A 54 6.94 7.01 2.86
C GLU A 54 6.08 6.87 1.59
N LYS A 55 4.97 6.17 1.70
CA LYS A 55 4.03 5.90 0.62
C LYS A 55 2.62 6.33 1.03
N HIS A 56 2.05 7.26 0.29
CA HIS A 56 0.66 7.63 0.42
C HIS A 56 -0.23 6.76 -0.49
N PRO A 57 -1.45 6.43 -0.05
CA PRO A 57 -2.40 5.75 -0.90
C PRO A 57 -2.72 6.56 -2.16
N GLU A 58 -2.61 5.92 -3.32
CA GLU A 58 -3.06 6.50 -4.59
C GLU A 58 -4.58 6.43 -4.68
N ALA A 59 -5.19 7.44 -5.30
CA ALA A 59 -6.64 7.50 -5.50
C ALA A 59 -7.14 6.41 -6.44
N ALA A 60 -6.36 5.95 -7.41
CA ALA A 60 -6.73 4.86 -8.30
C ALA A 60 -5.48 4.12 -8.79
N MET A 61 -5.58 2.79 -8.95
CA MET A 61 -4.51 1.98 -9.51
C MET A 61 -5.04 1.06 -10.60
N ARG A 62 -4.29 0.95 -11.69
CA ARG A 62 -4.45 -0.13 -12.67
C ARG A 62 -3.56 -1.30 -12.26
N TRP A 63 -4.16 -2.43 -11.96
CA TRP A 63 -3.45 -3.66 -11.66
C TRP A 63 -3.97 -4.79 -12.55
N LEU A 64 -3.08 -5.43 -13.31
CA LEU A 64 -3.41 -6.55 -14.21
C LEU A 64 -4.50 -6.23 -15.25
N GLY A 65 -4.58 -4.97 -15.71
CA GLY A 65 -5.60 -4.52 -16.66
C GLY A 65 -6.94 -4.08 -16.01
N ILE A 66 -7.10 -4.28 -14.70
CA ILE A 66 -8.29 -3.85 -13.95
C ILE A 66 -7.99 -2.52 -13.26
N CYS A 67 -8.85 -1.52 -13.48
CA CYS A 67 -8.80 -0.28 -12.72
C CYS A 67 -9.56 -0.48 -11.41
N ARG A 68 -8.88 -0.23 -10.27
CA ARG A 68 -9.56 -0.08 -8.98
C ARG A 68 -9.69 1.41 -8.71
N ASP A 69 -10.88 1.93 -9.01
CA ASP A 69 -11.30 3.29 -8.65
C ASP A 69 -12.20 3.18 -7.41
N PRO A 70 -11.89 3.89 -6.30
CA PRO A 70 -12.72 3.92 -5.11
C PRO A 70 -14.09 4.55 -5.35
N ASN A 71 -14.30 5.24 -6.48
CA ASN A 71 -15.59 5.85 -6.83
C ASN A 71 -16.54 4.92 -7.61
N ASN A 72 -16.17 3.66 -7.89
CA ASN A 72 -17.01 2.75 -8.68
C ASN A 72 -18.07 1.97 -7.88
N SER A 73 -18.18 2.17 -6.57
CA SER A 73 -19.26 1.56 -5.77
C SER A 73 -20.57 2.30 -6.04
N THR A 74 -21.23 1.92 -7.14
CA THR A 74 -22.65 2.21 -7.41
C THR A 74 -23.52 1.13 -6.79
#